data_AF-A0A2N7CGR9-F1
#
_entry.id   AF-A0A2N7CGR9-F1
#
_cell.length_a   1.000
_cell.length_b   1.000
_cell.length_c   1.000
_cell.angle_alpha   90.00
_cell.angle_beta   90.00
_cell.angle_gamma   90.00
#
_symmetry.space_group_name_H-M   'P 1'
#
loop_
_entity.id
_entity.type
_entity.pdbx_description
1 polymer ?
#
loop_
_entity_poly.entity_id
_entity_poly.type
_entity_poly.pdbx_seq_one_letter_code
_entity_poly.pdbx_strand_id
1 'polypeptide(L)'
;MKRTLNTLLITSAVFAGALLSSALAQVAQFITSHDDARDQVVARYIESQPALDARVIHQNVQDCMAPPAIKREEEGVPLPSPIKPNPYPCLQQKGHPELARRLQLSDEAMQSVSWPLSLFW
;
A
#
# COMPACT_ATOMS: atom_id res chain seq x y z
N MET A 1 8.56 32.17 36.93
CA MET A 1 7.40 31.70 36.12
C MET A 1 7.63 31.72 34.60
N LYS A 2 8.11 32.82 33.98
CA LYS A 2 8.30 32.88 32.52
C LYS A 2 9.31 31.84 31.97
N ARG A 3 10.39 31.59 32.72
CA ARG A 3 11.45 30.63 32.34
C ARG A 3 10.97 29.17 32.40
N THR A 4 10.21 28.80 33.44
CA THR A 4 9.63 27.46 33.60
C THR A 4 8.54 27.17 32.56
N LEU A 5 7.75 28.18 32.16
CA LEU A 5 6.76 28.06 31.09
C LEU A 5 7.42 27.82 29.73
N ASN A 6 8.49 28.56 29.40
CA ASN A 6 9.24 28.34 28.16
C ASN A 6 9.89 26.95 28.11
N THR A 7 10.45 26.47 29.22
CA THR A 7 11.03 25.12 29.28
C THR A 7 9.97 24.05 29.05
N LEU A 8 8.79 24.18 29.68
CA LEU A 8 7.65 23.26 29.45
C LEU A 8 7.21 23.24 27.99
N LEU A 9 7.05 24.41 27.37
CA LEU A 9 6.66 24.51 25.95
C LEU A 9 7.69 23.88 25.01
N ILE A 10 8.98 24.10 25.24
CA ILE A 10 10.05 23.50 24.44
C ILE A 10 10.04 21.98 24.62
N THR A 11 9.94 21.48 25.85
CA THR A 11 9.88 20.04 26.10
C THR A 11 8.66 19.40 25.44
N SER A 12 7.47 20.02 25.52
CA SER A 12 6.27 19.46 24.89
C SER A 12 6.38 19.45 23.36
N ALA A 13 6.98 20.49 22.77
CA ALA A 13 7.22 20.54 21.32
C ALA A 13 8.21 19.46 20.87
N VAL A 14 9.28 19.21 21.63
CA VAL A 14 10.25 18.15 21.34
C VAL A 14 9.61 16.77 21.46
N PHE A 15 8.84 16.52 22.52
CA PHE A 15 8.12 15.26 22.68
C PHE A 15 7.10 15.03 21.55
N ALA A 16 6.33 16.06 21.18
CA ALA A 16 5.40 15.98 20.06
C ALA A 16 6.11 15.68 18.74
N GLY A 17 7.26 16.33 18.47
CA GLY A 17 8.07 16.07 17.28
C GLY A 17 8.61 14.65 17.22
N ALA A 18 9.08 14.11 18.36
CA ALA A 18 9.55 12.73 18.43
C ALA A 18 8.41 11.72 18.20
N LEU A 19 7.23 11.95 18.79
CA LEU A 19 6.05 11.10 18.61
C LEU A 19 5.59 11.09 17.15
N LEU A 20 5.48 12.27 16.51
CA LEU A 20 5.13 12.38 15.09
C LEU A 20 6.13 11.65 14.19
N SER A 21 7.43 11.81 14.44
CA SER A 21 8.47 11.12 13.67
C SER A 21 8.38 9.60 13.80
N SER A 22 8.08 9.10 15.02
CA SER A 22 7.92 7.67 15.25
C SER A 22 6.68 7.09 14.55
N ALA A 23 5.56 7.82 14.53
CA ALA A 23 4.34 7.40 13.84
C ALA A 23 4.55 7.32 12.32
N LEU A 24 5.25 8.30 11.73
CA LEU A 24 5.61 8.27 10.31
C LEU A 24 6.53 7.10 9.96
N ALA A 25 7.50 6.79 10.83
CA ALA A 25 8.39 5.64 10.64
C ALA A 25 7.60 4.32 10.67
N GLN A 26 6.65 4.17 11.59
CA GLN A 26 5.80 2.97 11.67
C GLN A 26 4.92 2.80 10.43
N VAL A 27 4.38 3.89 9.88
CA VAL A 27 3.64 3.84 8.61
C VAL A 27 4.54 3.44 7.45
N ALA A 28 5.74 4.02 7.34
CA ALA A 28 6.68 3.67 6.28
C ALA A 28 7.08 2.20 6.35
N GLN A 29 7.36 1.69 7.56
CA GLN A 29 7.65 0.28 7.79
C GLN A 29 6.46 -0.63 7.45
N PHE A 30 5.25 -0.22 7.80
CA PHE A 30 4.03 -0.97 7.45
C PHE A 30 3.84 -1.07 5.93
N ILE A 31 3.96 0.05 5.21
CA ILE A 31 3.84 0.06 3.74
C ILE A 31 4.91 -0.83 3.10
N THR A 32 6.17 -0.69 3.54
CA THR A 32 7.27 -1.51 3.02
C THR A 32 7.03 -3.00 3.27
N SER A 33 6.60 -3.37 4.49
CA SER A 33 6.30 -4.77 4.82
C SER A 33 5.11 -5.31 4.02
N HIS A 34 4.14 -4.47 3.68
CA HIS A 34 3.00 -4.84 2.86
C HIS A 34 3.44 -5.12 1.41
N ASP A 35 4.30 -4.26 0.86
CA ASP A 35 4.83 -4.43 -0.49
C ASP A 35 5.75 -5.67 -0.59
N ASP A 36 6.62 -5.89 0.39
CA ASP A 36 7.47 -7.09 0.47
C ASP A 36 6.63 -8.38 0.54
N ALA A 37 5.53 -8.38 1.29
CA ALA A 37 4.65 -9.54 1.38
C ALA A 37 3.98 -9.86 0.04
N ARG A 38 3.57 -8.83 -0.72
CA ARG A 38 3.02 -8.98 -2.06
C ARG A 38 4.05 -9.52 -3.04
N ASP A 39 5.26 -8.98 -3.03
CA ASP A 39 6.35 -9.46 -3.86
C ASP A 39 6.70 -10.93 -3.56
N GLN A 40 6.66 -11.32 -2.28
CA GLN A 40 6.86 -12.71 -1.90
C GLN A 40 5.76 -13.63 -2.43
N VAL A 41 4.49 -13.20 -2.42
CA VAL A 41 3.37 -13.97 -2.98
C VAL A 41 3.54 -14.15 -4.50
N VAL A 42 3.94 -13.08 -5.20
CA VAL A 42 4.20 -13.11 -6.65
C VAL A 42 5.36 -14.06 -6.97
N ALA A 43 6.47 -13.96 -6.25
CA ALA A 43 7.63 -14.83 -6.43
C ALA A 43 7.28 -16.31 -6.25
N ARG A 44 6.58 -16.67 -5.17
CA ARG A 44 6.14 -18.06 -4.93
C ARG A 44 5.19 -18.56 -6.00
N TYR A 45 4.35 -17.68 -6.55
CA TYR A 45 3.46 -18.05 -7.65
C TYR A 45 4.24 -18.35 -8.94
N ILE A 46 5.23 -17.53 -9.27
CA ILE A 46 6.13 -17.76 -10.41
C ILE A 46 6.88 -19.08 -10.25
N GLU A 47 7.45 -19.36 -9.07
CA GLU A 47 8.12 -20.63 -8.77
C GLU A 47 7.18 -21.84 -8.95
N SER A 48 5.90 -21.69 -8.60
CA SER A 48 4.90 -22.75 -8.77
C SER A 48 4.46 -22.97 -10.23
N GLN A 49 4.85 -22.08 -11.15
CA GLN A 49 4.45 -22.11 -12.56
C GLN A 49 5.66 -22.07 -13.51
N PRO A 50 6.47 -23.15 -13.53
CA PRO A 50 7.68 -23.21 -14.36
C PRO A 50 7.41 -23.18 -15.88
N ALA A 51 6.15 -23.39 -16.29
CA ALA A 51 5.73 -23.36 -17.68
C ALA A 51 5.44 -21.94 -18.21
N LEU A 52 5.30 -20.94 -17.34
CA LEU A 52 5.01 -19.55 -17.71
C LEU A 52 6.25 -18.68 -17.58
N ASP A 53 6.40 -17.72 -18.49
CA ASP A 53 7.48 -16.74 -18.41
C ASP A 53 7.26 -15.81 -17.20
N ALA A 54 8.20 -15.85 -16.26
CA ALA A 54 8.24 -15.00 -15.08
C ALA A 54 8.10 -13.51 -15.41
N ARG A 55 8.66 -13.06 -16.54
CA ARG A 55 8.59 -11.65 -16.97
C ARG A 55 7.15 -11.23 -17.30
N VAL A 56 6.41 -12.11 -17.95
CA VAL A 56 5.00 -11.86 -18.33
C VAL A 56 4.14 -11.78 -17.07
N ILE A 57 4.37 -12.64 -16.09
CA ILE A 57 3.65 -12.60 -14.81
C ILE A 57 3.96 -11.30 -14.07
N HIS A 58 5.23 -10.89 -13.97
CA HIS A 58 5.61 -9.63 -13.33
C HIS A 58 4.97 -8.42 -14.02
N GLN A 59 5.00 -8.38 -15.35
CA GLN A 59 4.39 -7.29 -16.11
C GLN A 59 2.88 -7.26 -15.94
N ASN A 60 2.23 -8.42 -15.89
CA ASN A 60 0.79 -8.52 -15.62
C ASN A 60 0.42 -8.02 -14.24
N VAL A 61 1.22 -8.33 -13.22
CA VAL A 61 1.04 -7.80 -11.86
C VAL A 61 1.23 -6.29 -11.85
N GLN A 62 2.30 -5.77 -12.45
CA GLN A 62 2.56 -4.33 -12.52
C GLN A 62 1.42 -3.57 -13.19
N ASP A 63 0.94 -4.05 -14.34
CA ASP A 63 -0.18 -3.44 -15.05
C ASP A 63 -1.47 -3.40 -14.21
N CYS A 64 -1.74 -4.45 -13.43
CA CYS A 64 -2.93 -4.55 -12.60
C CYS A 64 -2.83 -3.76 -11.28
N MET A 65 -1.61 -3.45 -10.84
CA MET A 65 -1.34 -2.80 -9.56
C MET A 65 -0.99 -1.31 -9.71
N ALA A 66 -0.61 -0.89 -10.92
CA ALA A 66 -0.36 0.51 -11.23
C ALA A 66 -1.64 1.33 -11.01
N PRO A 67 -1.54 2.50 -10.32
CA PRO A 67 -2.64 3.46 -10.31
C PRO A 67 -3.03 3.75 -11.76
N PRO A 68 -4.33 3.87 -12.09
CA PRO A 68 -4.71 4.31 -13.43
C PRO A 68 -3.98 5.61 -13.71
N ALA A 69 -3.24 5.65 -14.82
CA ALA A 69 -2.60 6.88 -15.25
C ALA A 69 -3.69 7.94 -15.26
N ILE A 70 -3.56 8.97 -14.41
CA ILE A 70 -4.49 10.08 -14.35
C ILE A 70 -4.34 10.79 -15.70
N LYS A 71 -5.11 10.36 -16.70
CA LYS A 71 -5.37 11.18 -17.86
C LYS A 71 -6.16 12.35 -17.30
N ARG A 72 -5.51 13.51 -17.19
CA ARG A 72 -6.22 14.79 -17.15
C ARG A 72 -6.95 14.89 -18.48
N GLU A 73 -8.13 14.29 -18.57
CA GLU A 73 -9.05 14.55 -19.65
C GLU A 73 -9.86 15.77 -19.21
N GLU A 74 -9.72 16.83 -20.01
CA GLU A 74 -10.50 18.06 -19.94
C GLU A 74 -12.00 17.76 -19.90
N GLU A 75 -12.73 18.66 -19.24
CA GLU A 75 -14.18 18.89 -19.38
C GLU A 75 -15.16 17.74 -19.10
N GLY A 76 -15.85 17.87 -17.95
CA GLY A 76 -17.33 17.78 -17.97
C GLY A 76 -17.99 16.42 -17.74
N VAL A 77 -17.26 15.35 -17.41
CA VAL A 77 -17.87 14.07 -17.03
C VAL A 77 -17.89 13.95 -15.49
N PRO A 78 -19.02 13.56 -14.85
CA PRO A 78 -19.05 13.37 -13.40
C PRO A 78 -17.99 12.34 -13.04
N LEU A 79 -17.07 12.71 -12.13
CA LEU A 79 -16.06 11.78 -11.62
C LEU A 79 -16.76 10.47 -11.22
N PRO A 80 -16.47 9.32 -11.87
CA PRO A 80 -16.83 8.07 -11.26
C PRO A 80 -16.11 8.05 -9.91
N SER A 81 -16.81 7.65 -8.85
CA SER A 81 -16.26 7.48 -7.50
C SER A 81 -14.85 6.91 -7.55
N PRO A 82 -13.97 7.21 -6.57
CA PRO A 82 -12.61 6.69 -6.53
C PRO A 82 -12.67 5.17 -6.34
N ILE A 83 -12.89 4.45 -7.43
CA ILE A 83 -12.71 3.02 -7.53
C ILE A 83 -11.20 2.90 -7.43
N LYS A 84 -10.70 2.74 -6.20
CA LYS A 84 -9.34 2.24 -5.98
C LYS A 84 -9.19 1.07 -6.96
N PRO A 85 -8.22 1.09 -7.89
CA PRO A 85 -8.03 -0.01 -8.82
C PRO A 85 -7.93 -1.28 -7.98
N ASN A 86 -8.90 -2.16 -8.13
CA ASN A 86 -8.89 -3.43 -7.45
C ASN A 86 -8.04 -4.37 -8.32
N PRO A 87 -6.83 -4.76 -7.90
CA PRO A 87 -5.91 -5.53 -8.74
C PRO A 87 -6.41 -6.95 -8.97
N TYR A 88 -7.26 -7.49 -8.09
CA TYR A 88 -7.73 -8.87 -8.15
C TYR A 88 -8.56 -9.19 -9.41
N PRO A 89 -9.61 -8.42 -9.78
CA PRO A 89 -10.35 -8.67 -11.02
C PRO A 89 -9.47 -8.54 -12.27
N CYS A 90 -8.49 -7.63 -12.28
CA CYS A 90 -7.54 -7.51 -13.40
C CYS A 90 -6.66 -8.77 -13.55
N LEU A 91 -6.11 -9.27 -12.44
CA LEU A 91 -5.32 -10.50 -12.43
C LEU A 91 -6.15 -11.73 -12.83
N GLN A 92 -7.44 -11.79 -12.44
CA GLN A 92 -8.37 -12.82 -12.88
C GLN A 92 -8.59 -12.77 -14.40
N GLN A 93 -8.83 -11.58 -14.96
CA GLN A 93 -9.01 -11.39 -16.41
C GLN A 93 -7.76 -11.75 -17.22
N LYS A 94 -6.57 -11.52 -16.66
CA LYS A 94 -5.29 -11.91 -17.27
C LYS A 94 -4.95 -13.40 -17.11
N GLY A 95 -5.87 -14.22 -16.59
CA GLY A 95 -5.66 -15.68 -16.48
C GLY A 95 -4.87 -16.12 -15.24
N HIS A 96 -4.72 -15.23 -14.25
CA HIS A 96 -4.03 -15.52 -12.99
C HIS A 96 -4.97 -15.47 -11.77
N PRO A 97 -6.09 -16.23 -11.74
CA PRO A 97 -7.06 -16.18 -10.65
C PRO A 97 -6.49 -16.68 -9.31
N GLU A 98 -5.58 -17.65 -9.35
CA GLU A 98 -4.88 -18.16 -8.16
C GLU A 98 -3.94 -17.11 -7.56
N LEU A 99 -3.23 -16.36 -8.39
CA LEU A 99 -2.41 -15.24 -7.94
C LEU A 99 -3.28 -14.14 -7.32
N ALA A 100 -4.39 -13.79 -7.98
CA ALA A 100 -5.35 -12.81 -7.46
C ALA A 100 -5.87 -13.21 -6.08
N ARG A 101 -6.21 -14.49 -5.90
CA ARG A 101 -6.71 -15.03 -4.62
C ARG A 101 -5.65 -14.98 -3.53
N ARG A 102 -4.41 -15.39 -3.82
CA ARG A 102 -3.30 -15.36 -2.84
C ARG A 102 -2.93 -13.93 -2.46
N LEU A 103 -2.91 -13.01 -3.42
CA LEU A 103 -2.65 -11.60 -3.18
C LEU A 103 -3.75 -11.00 -2.28
N GLN A 104 -5.01 -11.31 -2.57
CA GLN A 104 -6.15 -10.87 -1.75
C GLN A 104 -6.05 -11.37 -0.31
N LEU A 105 -5.73 -12.64 -0.10
CA LEU A 105 -5.56 -13.20 1.25
C LEU A 105 -4.40 -12.55 2.01
N SER A 106 -3.30 -12.21 1.30
CA SER A 106 -2.17 -11.49 1.89
C SER A 106 -2.57 -10.08 2.32
N ASP A 107 -3.24 -9.33 1.43
CA ASP A 107 -3.69 -7.97 1.71
C ASP A 107 -4.76 -7.96 2.84
N GLU A 108 -5.67 -8.94 2.87
CA GLU A 108 -6.63 -9.14 3.96
C GLU A 108 -5.94 -9.44 5.30
N ALA A 109 -4.89 -10.27 5.31
CA ALA A 109 -4.11 -10.54 6.53
C ALA A 109 -3.44 -9.26 7.05
N MET A 110 -2.95 -8.41 6.16
CA MET A 110 -2.33 -7.13 6.51
C MET A 110 -3.32 -6.07 7.03
N GLN A 111 -4.61 -6.16 6.70
CA GLN A 111 -5.61 -5.25 7.25
C GLN A 111 -5.67 -5.32 8.79
N SER A 112 -5.46 -6.50 9.37
CA SER A 112 -5.46 -6.70 10.83
C SER A 112 -4.34 -5.93 11.55
N VAL A 113 -3.26 -5.62 10.84
CA VAL A 113 -2.07 -4.92 11.36
C VAL A 113 -1.95 -3.49 10.82
N SER A 114 -2.98 -2.98 10.15
CA SER A 114 -3.03 -1.64 9.53
C SER A 114 -3.24 -0.47 10.51
N TRP A 115 -3.22 -0.72 11.82
CA TRP A 115 -3.36 0.30 12.85
C TRP A 115 -2.38 1.50 12.73
N PRO A 116 -1.15 1.39 12.17
CA PRO A 116 -0.32 2.57 11.97
C PRO A 116 -0.95 3.59 11.01
N LEU A 117 -1.78 3.13 10.06
CA LEU A 117 -2.49 3.98 9.10
C LEU A 117 -3.72 4.67 9.71
N SER A 118 -4.29 4.15 10.81
CA SER A 118 -5.47 4.77 11.44
C SER A 118 -5.16 6.11 12.11
N LEU A 119 -3.89 6.45 12.30
CA LEU A 119 -3.46 7.77 12.79
C LEU A 119 -3.56 8.88 11.72
N PHE A 120 -3.80 8.50 10.46
CA PHE A 120 -3.79 9.38 9.30
C PHE A 120 -5.15 9.44 8.56
N TRP A 121 -6.21 8.88 9.16
CA TRP A 121 -7.56 8.86 8.62
C TRP A 121 -8.52 9.62 9.53
#